data_AF-N2A5P5-F1
#
_entry.id   AF-N2A5P5-F1
#
_cell.length_a   1.000
_cell.length_b   1.000
_cell.length_c   1.000
_cell.angle_alpha   90.00
_cell.angle_beta   90.00
_cell.angle_gamma   90.00
#
_symmetry.space_group_name_H-M   'P 1'
#
loop_
_entity.id
_entity.type
_entity.pdbx_description
1 polymer ?
#
loop_
_entity_poly.entity_id
_entity_poly.type
_entity_poly.pdbx_seq_one_letter_code
_entity_poly.pdbx_strand_id
1 'polypeptide(L)'
;MNIEKSNLEQANLCGTNFYNSNLSQANLKNALMRFSNFRFCNLRNADLTGADLTGADLRDAFLENAILIGANLRGVNLRRINLKGAVLRKAKLEGADLSDSNLGNADLSNSELMKVRFINAKLEASSLENADLRYALFTNAKIEAIRLEGACIKGVIFSENQIEYLEKYYNMKEEKIKMSKSNDFELKVVNDQWPISQTAIDELLEELSKTR
;
A
#
# COMPACT_ATOMS: atom_id res chain seq x y z
N MET A 1 -6.69 -4.51 25.58
CA MET A 1 -8.06 -5.09 25.54
C MET A 1 -8.05 -6.36 24.69
N ASN A 2 -8.92 -7.33 24.94
CA ASN A 2 -9.11 -8.47 24.04
C ASN A 2 -10.55 -8.47 23.51
N ILE A 3 -10.68 -8.17 22.22
CA ILE A 3 -11.94 -8.13 21.47
C ILE A 3 -11.75 -8.89 20.15
N GLU A 4 -10.92 -9.93 20.17
CA GLU A 4 -10.76 -10.89 19.07
C GLU A 4 -12.14 -11.42 18.64
N LYS A 5 -12.34 -11.52 17.32
CA LYS A 5 -13.58 -12.01 16.69
C LYS A 5 -14.86 -11.25 17.06
N SER A 6 -14.74 -10.12 17.74
CA SER A 6 -15.90 -9.30 18.11
C SER A 6 -16.56 -8.74 16.85
N ASN A 7 -17.88 -8.53 16.95
CA ASN A 7 -18.61 -7.78 15.94
C ASN A 7 -18.71 -6.31 16.36
N LEU A 8 -18.01 -5.45 15.63
CA LEU A 8 -17.94 -4.00 15.80
C LEU A 8 -18.29 -3.30 14.48
N GLU A 9 -19.07 -3.97 13.63
CA GLU A 9 -19.57 -3.38 12.39
C GLU A 9 -20.35 -2.10 12.68
N GLN A 10 -20.04 -1.04 11.93
CA GLN A 10 -20.62 0.30 12.06
C GLN A 10 -20.44 0.94 13.44
N ALA A 11 -19.62 0.37 14.32
CA ALA A 11 -19.39 0.91 15.64
C ALA A 11 -18.73 2.29 15.57
N ASN A 12 -19.13 3.20 16.45
CA ASN A 12 -18.41 4.44 16.66
C ASN A 12 -17.31 4.23 17.71
N LEU A 13 -16.07 4.23 17.24
CA LEU A 13 -14.85 4.01 17.99
C LEU A 13 -13.88 5.18 17.84
N CYS A 14 -14.37 6.37 17.46
CA CYS A 14 -13.55 7.55 17.24
C CYS A 14 -12.79 7.92 18.52
N GLY A 15 -11.48 8.14 18.41
CA GLY A 15 -10.62 8.51 19.53
C GLY A 15 -10.38 7.39 20.55
N THR A 16 -10.93 6.19 20.34
CA THR A 16 -10.71 5.06 21.26
C THR A 16 -9.25 4.67 21.31
N ASN A 17 -8.74 4.43 22.51
CA ASN A 17 -7.39 3.94 22.71
C ASN A 17 -7.37 2.41 22.75
N PHE A 18 -6.93 1.80 21.65
CA PHE A 18 -6.74 0.36 21.54
C PHE A 18 -5.29 -0.08 21.80
N TYR A 19 -4.38 0.81 22.21
CA TYR A 19 -2.95 0.49 22.40
C TYR A 19 -2.70 -0.93 22.93
N ASN A 20 -1.91 -1.71 22.18
CA ASN A 20 -1.55 -3.08 22.50
C ASN A 20 -2.75 -4.03 22.75
N SER A 21 -3.86 -3.83 22.02
CA SER A 21 -5.04 -4.69 22.11
C SER A 21 -5.05 -5.78 21.05
N ASN A 22 -5.77 -6.86 21.35
CA ASN A 22 -6.07 -7.91 20.40
C ASN A 22 -7.45 -7.67 19.77
N LEU A 23 -7.46 -7.40 18.47
CA LEU A 23 -8.63 -7.24 17.60
C LEU A 23 -8.57 -8.24 16.42
N SER A 24 -7.77 -9.30 16.51
CA SER A 24 -7.64 -10.24 15.39
C SER A 24 -8.99 -10.82 15.02
N GLN A 25 -9.26 -10.99 13.73
CA GLN A 25 -10.52 -11.52 13.20
C GLN A 25 -11.77 -10.70 13.59
N ALA A 26 -11.64 -9.51 14.16
CA ALA A 26 -12.80 -8.67 14.47
C ALA A 26 -13.49 -8.20 13.17
N ASN A 27 -14.82 -8.12 13.20
CA ASN A 27 -15.60 -7.46 12.16
C ASN A 27 -15.67 -5.97 12.49
N LEU A 28 -14.96 -5.15 11.73
CA LEU A 28 -14.88 -3.68 11.84
C LEU A 28 -15.43 -2.98 10.58
N LYS A 29 -16.27 -3.68 9.80
CA LYS A 29 -16.87 -3.14 8.59
C LYS A 29 -17.55 -1.82 8.87
N ASN A 30 -17.24 -0.81 8.06
CA ASN A 30 -17.83 0.54 8.15
C ASN A 30 -17.71 1.20 9.54
N ALA A 31 -16.82 0.71 10.42
CA ALA A 31 -16.63 1.31 11.73
C ALA A 31 -15.99 2.70 11.62
N LEU A 32 -16.38 3.61 12.51
CA LEU A 32 -15.81 4.95 12.60
C LEU A 32 -14.67 4.92 13.61
N MET A 33 -13.42 4.96 13.15
CA MET A 33 -12.21 4.80 13.97
C MET A 33 -11.24 5.99 13.79
N ARG A 34 -11.81 7.16 13.50
CA ARG A 34 -11.02 8.38 13.31
C ARG A 34 -10.27 8.73 14.58
N PHE A 35 -9.01 9.14 14.44
CA PHE A 35 -8.14 9.56 15.54
C PHE A 35 -7.92 8.51 16.64
N SER A 36 -8.25 7.25 16.38
CA SER A 36 -8.07 6.16 17.34
C SER A 36 -6.61 5.69 17.37
N ASN A 37 -6.18 5.18 18.53
CA ASN A 37 -4.81 4.69 18.72
C ASN A 37 -4.78 3.16 18.59
N PHE A 38 -4.21 2.65 17.50
CA PHE A 38 -4.03 1.22 17.24
C PHE A 38 -2.56 0.78 17.32
N ARG A 39 -1.68 1.58 17.91
CA ARG A 39 -0.27 1.21 18.02
C ARG A 39 -0.10 -0.15 18.70
N PHE A 40 0.74 -0.99 18.10
CA PHE A 40 1.01 -2.36 18.54
C PHE A 40 -0.22 -3.28 18.62
N CYS A 41 -1.35 -2.91 18.00
CA CYS A 41 -2.54 -3.78 18.00
C CYS A 41 -2.34 -4.99 17.10
N ASN A 42 -2.95 -6.10 17.50
CA ASN A 42 -3.14 -7.26 16.63
C ASN A 42 -4.47 -7.13 15.90
N LEU A 43 -4.43 -6.82 14.61
CA LEU A 43 -5.57 -6.70 13.69
C LEU A 43 -5.51 -7.78 12.59
N ARG A 44 -4.73 -8.85 12.80
CA ARG A 44 -4.58 -9.94 11.82
C ARG A 44 -5.93 -10.53 11.45
N ASN A 45 -6.15 -10.69 10.14
CA ASN A 45 -7.39 -11.21 9.57
C ASN A 45 -8.65 -10.41 9.96
N ALA A 46 -8.55 -9.19 10.49
CA ALA A 46 -9.71 -8.37 10.77
C ALA A 46 -10.34 -7.84 9.46
N ASP A 47 -11.65 -7.61 9.47
CA ASP A 47 -12.36 -7.04 8.34
C ASP A 47 -12.68 -5.57 8.59
N LEU A 48 -11.92 -4.68 7.99
CA LEU A 48 -12.05 -3.22 8.04
C LEU A 48 -12.67 -2.67 6.75
N THR A 49 -13.43 -3.47 5.99
CA THR A 49 -14.06 -3.02 4.74
C THR A 49 -14.88 -1.76 4.97
N GLY A 50 -14.59 -0.70 4.21
CA GLY A 50 -15.28 0.60 4.29
C GLY A 50 -15.06 1.39 5.58
N ALA A 51 -14.17 0.95 6.48
CA ALA A 51 -13.95 1.65 7.74
C ALA A 51 -13.26 3.01 7.57
N ASP A 52 -13.57 3.96 8.46
CA ASP A 52 -12.94 5.29 8.46
C ASP A 52 -11.85 5.37 9.52
N LEU A 53 -10.59 5.32 9.09
CA LEU A 53 -9.38 5.37 9.91
C LEU A 53 -8.68 6.73 9.80
N THR A 54 -9.35 7.77 9.29
CA THR A 54 -8.74 9.10 9.10
C THR A 54 -8.11 9.60 10.41
N GLY A 55 -6.82 9.93 10.36
CA GLY A 55 -6.06 10.42 11.52
C GLY A 55 -5.79 9.38 12.61
N ALA A 56 -6.15 8.11 12.42
CA ALA A 56 -5.76 7.04 13.33
C ALA A 56 -4.23 6.85 13.36
N ASP A 57 -3.73 6.23 14.43
CA ASP A 57 -2.32 5.88 14.55
C ASP A 57 -2.17 4.35 14.57
N LEU A 58 -1.70 3.78 13.46
CA LEU A 58 -1.47 2.33 13.31
C LEU A 58 0.02 1.97 13.27
N ARG A 59 0.90 2.86 13.76
CA ARG A 59 2.33 2.56 13.80
C ARG A 59 2.59 1.27 14.56
N ASP A 60 3.45 0.43 13.98
CA ASP A 60 3.83 -0.87 14.56
C ASP A 60 2.64 -1.85 14.79
N ALA A 61 1.49 -1.64 14.15
CA ALA A 61 0.35 -2.57 14.21
C ALA A 61 0.52 -3.77 13.25
N PHE A 62 -0.19 -4.86 13.56
CA PHE A 62 -0.15 -6.12 12.82
C PHE A 62 -1.47 -6.34 12.07
N LEU A 63 -1.47 -6.16 10.75
CA LEU A 63 -2.63 -6.26 9.86
C LEU A 63 -2.42 -7.34 8.79
N GLU A 64 -1.63 -8.38 9.07
CA GLU A 64 -1.42 -9.47 8.13
C GLU A 64 -2.76 -10.10 7.73
N ASN A 65 -2.97 -10.26 6.42
CA ASN A 65 -4.20 -10.76 5.80
C ASN A 65 -5.49 -10.00 6.19
N ALA A 66 -5.40 -8.78 6.72
CA ALA A 66 -6.57 -7.97 7.00
C ALA A 66 -7.27 -7.52 5.70
N ILE A 67 -8.58 -7.32 5.77
CA ILE A 67 -9.39 -6.83 4.65
C ILE A 67 -9.66 -5.35 4.87
N LEU A 68 -9.15 -4.47 4.00
CA LEU A 68 -9.30 -3.01 4.06
C LEU A 68 -9.95 -2.45 2.78
N ILE A 69 -10.81 -3.24 2.13
CA ILE A 69 -11.43 -2.86 0.86
C ILE A 69 -12.22 -1.56 1.06
N GLY A 70 -11.89 -0.52 0.29
CA GLY A 70 -12.56 0.77 0.37
C GLY A 70 -12.35 1.56 1.67
N ALA A 71 -11.47 1.12 2.57
CA ALA A 71 -11.20 1.81 3.83
C ALA A 71 -10.59 3.20 3.59
N ASN A 72 -10.92 4.16 4.45
CA ASN A 72 -10.38 5.51 4.38
C ASN A 72 -9.17 5.66 5.33
N LEU A 73 -7.98 5.77 4.75
CA LEU A 73 -6.67 5.84 5.38
C LEU A 73 -5.90 7.11 4.97
N ARG A 74 -6.59 8.16 4.49
CA ARG A 74 -5.93 9.39 4.02
C ARG A 74 -5.08 10.03 5.11
N GLY A 75 -3.84 10.36 4.78
CA GLY A 75 -2.87 11.00 5.68
C GLY A 75 -2.51 10.20 6.93
N VAL A 76 -2.88 8.92 7.00
CA VAL A 76 -2.64 8.07 8.18
C VAL A 76 -1.15 7.75 8.30
N ASN A 77 -0.66 7.70 9.53
CA ASN A 77 0.69 7.23 9.84
C ASN A 77 0.69 5.70 9.95
N LEU A 78 1.17 5.03 8.91
CA LEU A 78 1.27 3.58 8.76
C LEU A 78 2.73 3.11 8.83
N ARG A 79 3.63 3.90 9.44
CA ARG A 79 5.05 3.53 9.51
C ARG A 79 5.24 2.23 10.26
N ARG A 80 6.12 1.36 9.73
CA ARG A 80 6.45 0.05 10.33
C ARG A 80 5.25 -0.88 10.52
N ILE A 81 4.12 -0.62 9.84
CA ILE A 81 2.96 -1.52 9.88
C ILE A 81 3.28 -2.83 9.14
N ASN A 82 2.69 -3.94 9.58
CA ASN A 82 2.74 -5.19 8.83
C ASN A 82 1.40 -5.44 8.13
N LEU A 83 1.37 -5.24 6.81
CA LEU A 83 0.25 -5.45 5.89
C LEU A 83 0.48 -6.64 4.95
N LYS A 84 1.38 -7.58 5.31
CA LYS A 84 1.68 -8.75 4.46
C LYS A 84 0.38 -9.50 4.13
N GLY A 85 0.12 -9.70 2.83
CA GLY A 85 -1.08 -10.39 2.33
C GLY A 85 -2.40 -9.65 2.55
N ALA A 86 -2.39 -8.40 3.02
CA ALA A 86 -3.61 -7.63 3.25
C ALA A 86 -4.28 -7.23 1.91
N VAL A 87 -5.61 -7.08 1.95
CA VAL A 87 -6.43 -6.71 0.79
C VAL A 87 -6.89 -5.26 0.94
N LEU A 88 -6.22 -4.33 0.26
CA LEU A 88 -6.48 -2.88 0.29
C LEU A 88 -7.13 -2.37 -1.02
N ARG A 89 -7.86 -3.22 -1.74
CA ARG A 89 -8.51 -2.82 -3.00
C ARG A 89 -9.39 -1.59 -2.81
N LYS A 90 -9.27 -0.59 -3.68
CA LYS A 90 -10.04 0.67 -3.58
C LYS A 90 -9.85 1.45 -2.28
N ALA A 91 -8.85 1.13 -1.46
CA ALA A 91 -8.57 1.89 -0.24
C ALA A 91 -8.12 3.31 -0.59
N LYS A 92 -8.42 4.25 0.30
CA LYS A 92 -8.10 5.68 0.12
C LYS A 92 -6.92 6.03 0.99
N LEU A 93 -5.73 6.10 0.41
CA LEU A 93 -4.45 6.20 1.12
C LEU A 93 -3.71 7.50 0.80
N GLU A 94 -4.34 8.45 0.10
CA GLU A 94 -3.70 9.71 -0.31
C GLU A 94 -2.91 10.36 0.85
N GLY A 95 -1.61 10.60 0.60
CA GLY A 95 -0.69 11.20 1.56
C GLY A 95 -0.31 10.35 2.78
N ALA A 96 -0.70 9.07 2.85
CA ALA A 96 -0.32 8.19 3.96
C ALA A 96 1.19 7.91 3.99
N ASP A 97 1.74 7.70 5.19
CA ASP A 97 3.14 7.32 5.39
C ASP A 97 3.26 5.82 5.68
N LEU A 98 3.64 5.04 4.68
CA LEU A 98 3.93 3.61 4.73
C LEU A 98 5.44 3.33 4.83
N SER A 99 6.25 4.28 5.27
CA SER A 99 7.70 4.07 5.38
C SER A 99 8.02 2.91 6.32
N ASP A 100 9.03 2.11 5.95
CA ASP A 100 9.53 0.96 6.72
C ASP A 100 8.48 -0.15 6.95
N SER A 101 7.37 -0.14 6.20
CA SER A 101 6.29 -1.12 6.33
C SER A 101 6.51 -2.39 5.52
N ASN A 102 5.74 -3.44 5.84
CA ASN A 102 5.72 -4.67 5.07
C ASN A 102 4.38 -4.87 4.36
N LEU A 103 4.36 -4.72 3.05
CA LEU A 103 3.22 -4.95 2.16
C LEU A 103 3.44 -6.15 1.23
N GLY A 104 4.37 -7.06 1.53
CA GLY A 104 4.64 -8.21 0.65
C GLY A 104 3.37 -9.02 0.38
N ASN A 105 3.08 -9.30 -0.89
CA ASN A 105 1.85 -9.96 -1.38
C ASN A 105 0.54 -9.21 -1.07
N ALA A 106 0.59 -7.92 -0.68
CA ALA A 106 -0.62 -7.14 -0.48
C ALA A 106 -1.29 -6.78 -1.81
N ASP A 107 -2.60 -6.64 -1.80
CA ASP A 107 -3.39 -6.22 -2.97
C ASP A 107 -3.90 -4.79 -2.78
N LEU A 108 -3.22 -3.83 -3.38
CA LEU A 108 -3.59 -2.41 -3.40
C LEU A 108 -4.21 -2.00 -4.74
N SER A 109 -4.75 -2.95 -5.51
CA SER A 109 -5.33 -2.62 -6.82
C SER A 109 -6.48 -1.61 -6.71
N ASN A 110 -6.55 -0.69 -7.66
CA ASN A 110 -7.56 0.38 -7.74
C ASN A 110 -7.56 1.35 -6.53
N SER A 111 -6.49 1.38 -5.72
CA SER A 111 -6.41 2.27 -4.56
C SER A 111 -5.96 3.70 -4.93
N GLU A 112 -6.31 4.65 -4.07
CA GLU A 112 -5.86 6.05 -4.18
C GLU A 112 -4.56 6.21 -3.40
N LEU A 113 -3.40 6.21 -4.08
CA LEU A 113 -2.06 6.24 -3.48
C LEU A 113 -1.28 7.53 -3.81
N MET A 114 -1.97 8.58 -4.24
CA MET A 114 -1.33 9.84 -4.58
C MET A 114 -0.55 10.38 -3.36
N LYS A 115 0.71 10.77 -3.56
CA LYS A 115 1.63 11.27 -2.53
C LYS A 115 1.94 10.29 -1.38
N VAL A 116 1.64 9.00 -1.53
CA VAL A 116 1.98 7.99 -0.51
C VAL A 116 3.48 7.82 -0.41
N ARG A 117 3.98 7.61 0.82
CA ARG A 117 5.38 7.34 1.09
C ARG A 117 5.61 5.85 1.32
N PHE A 118 6.28 5.18 0.40
CA PHE A 118 6.72 3.79 0.49
C PHE A 118 8.22 3.67 0.80
N ILE A 119 8.82 4.66 1.48
CA ILE A 119 10.26 4.70 1.70
C ILE A 119 10.72 3.50 2.54
N ASN A 120 11.70 2.74 2.05
CA ASN A 120 12.15 1.47 2.63
C ASN A 120 11.05 0.40 2.82
N ALA A 121 9.87 0.57 2.20
CA ALA A 121 8.77 -0.38 2.34
C ALA A 121 9.05 -1.66 1.53
N LYS A 122 8.51 -2.77 2.01
CA LYS A 122 8.59 -4.08 1.35
C LYS A 122 7.32 -4.32 0.53
N LEU A 123 7.41 -4.25 -0.79
CA LEU A 123 6.28 -4.42 -1.73
C LEU A 123 6.44 -5.66 -2.62
N GLU A 124 7.30 -6.61 -2.23
CA GLU A 124 7.56 -7.81 -3.03
C GLU A 124 6.25 -8.55 -3.35
N ALA A 125 6.02 -8.86 -4.62
CA ALA A 125 4.81 -9.51 -5.13
C ALA A 125 3.48 -8.80 -4.80
N SER A 126 3.51 -7.52 -4.45
CA SER A 126 2.29 -6.73 -4.23
C SER A 126 1.65 -6.29 -5.54
N SER A 127 0.33 -6.04 -5.50
CA SER A 127 -0.39 -5.48 -6.63
C SER A 127 -0.75 -4.02 -6.42
N LEU A 128 -0.40 -3.19 -7.41
CA LEU A 128 -0.77 -1.79 -7.54
C LEU A 128 -1.53 -1.55 -8.86
N GLU A 129 -2.12 -2.60 -9.44
CA GLU A 129 -2.87 -2.51 -10.70
C GLU A 129 -3.96 -1.45 -10.62
N ASN A 130 -4.03 -0.57 -11.63
CA ASN A 130 -4.98 0.54 -11.71
C ASN A 130 -4.94 1.51 -10.51
N ALA A 131 -3.90 1.47 -9.67
CA ALA A 131 -3.77 2.38 -8.54
C ALA A 131 -3.31 3.76 -9.01
N ASP A 132 -3.77 4.80 -8.33
CA ASP A 132 -3.28 6.16 -8.55
C ASP A 132 -2.04 6.41 -7.72
N LEU A 133 -0.85 6.29 -8.32
CA LEU A 133 0.45 6.44 -7.66
C LEU A 133 1.05 7.84 -7.81
N ARG A 134 0.29 8.83 -8.31
CA ARG A 134 0.88 10.13 -8.63
C ARG A 134 1.67 10.72 -7.47
N TYR A 135 2.91 11.13 -7.71
CA TYR A 135 3.80 11.68 -6.68
C TYR A 135 4.11 10.76 -5.49
N ALA A 136 3.88 9.44 -5.61
CA ALA A 136 4.28 8.49 -4.58
C ALA A 136 5.81 8.36 -4.51
N LEU A 137 6.33 8.06 -3.32
CA LEU A 137 7.76 7.95 -3.06
C LEU A 137 8.13 6.49 -2.82
N PHE A 138 8.91 5.88 -3.71
CA PHE A 138 9.38 4.49 -3.60
C PHE A 138 10.84 4.39 -3.17
N THR A 139 11.49 5.47 -2.73
CA THR A 139 12.92 5.47 -2.37
C THR A 139 13.28 4.26 -1.48
N ASN A 140 14.17 3.40 -1.97
CA ASN A 140 14.63 2.16 -1.31
C ASN A 140 13.53 1.12 -1.00
N ALA A 141 12.34 1.26 -1.57
CA ALA A 141 11.32 0.23 -1.50
C ALA A 141 11.77 -1.04 -2.24
N LYS A 142 11.38 -2.20 -1.72
CA LYS A 142 11.56 -3.47 -2.43
C LYS A 142 10.36 -3.71 -3.33
N ILE A 143 10.57 -3.78 -4.64
CA ILE A 143 9.51 -3.78 -5.65
C ILE A 143 9.57 -5.01 -6.56
N GLU A 144 10.28 -6.05 -6.13
CA GLU A 144 10.42 -7.29 -6.89
C GLU A 144 9.04 -7.94 -7.11
N ALA A 145 8.72 -8.28 -8.36
CA ALA A 145 7.44 -8.81 -8.81
C ALA A 145 6.22 -7.92 -8.50
N ILE A 146 6.41 -6.60 -8.43
CA ILE A 146 5.31 -5.66 -8.23
C ILE A 146 4.41 -5.58 -9.48
N ARG A 147 3.10 -5.66 -9.33
CA ARG A 147 2.17 -5.50 -10.46
C ARG A 147 1.74 -4.04 -10.58
N LEU A 148 1.95 -3.43 -11.74
CA LEU A 148 1.75 -1.99 -12.00
C LEU A 148 0.82 -1.72 -13.21
N GLU A 149 0.16 -2.75 -13.74
CA GLU A 149 -0.67 -2.68 -14.92
C GLU A 149 -1.79 -1.65 -14.73
N GLY A 150 -1.87 -0.65 -15.62
CA GLY A 150 -2.86 0.43 -15.53
C GLY A 150 -2.63 1.45 -14.40
N ALA A 151 -1.57 1.32 -13.61
CA ALA A 151 -1.28 2.28 -12.53
C ALA A 151 -0.87 3.66 -13.07
N CYS A 152 -1.35 4.74 -12.44
CA CYS A 152 -0.95 6.10 -12.80
C CYS A 152 0.33 6.51 -12.05
N ILE A 153 1.48 6.45 -12.72
CA ILE A 153 2.80 6.66 -12.10
C ILE A 153 3.40 8.06 -12.29
N LYS A 154 2.59 9.04 -12.71
CA LYS A 154 3.10 10.39 -13.02
C LYS A 154 3.72 11.03 -11.77
N GLY A 155 5.00 11.39 -11.86
CA GLY A 155 5.75 12.03 -10.79
C GLY A 155 6.16 11.09 -9.65
N VAL A 156 6.03 9.77 -9.84
CA VAL A 156 6.56 8.79 -8.87
C VAL A 156 8.08 8.90 -8.77
N ILE A 157 8.61 8.83 -7.55
CA ILE A 157 10.05 8.84 -7.29
C ILE A 157 10.54 7.42 -7.03
N PHE A 158 11.35 6.89 -7.95
CA PHE A 158 12.09 5.62 -7.81
C PHE A 158 13.60 5.88 -7.63
N SER A 159 14.33 4.93 -7.04
CA SER A 159 15.79 4.91 -7.04
C SER A 159 16.34 4.33 -8.35
N GLU A 160 17.63 4.54 -8.63
CA GLU A 160 18.27 4.06 -9.87
C GLU A 160 18.10 2.54 -10.08
N ASN A 161 18.37 1.74 -9.05
CA ASN A 161 18.20 0.28 -9.13
C ASN A 161 16.75 -0.14 -9.39
N GLN A 162 15.77 0.64 -8.91
CA GLN A 162 14.35 0.36 -9.17
C GLN A 162 13.99 0.68 -10.62
N ILE A 163 14.55 1.77 -11.17
CA ILE A 163 14.36 2.11 -12.59
C ILE A 163 14.94 0.99 -13.47
N GLU A 164 16.18 0.56 -13.20
CA GLU A 164 16.81 -0.55 -13.95
C GLU A 164 15.96 -1.82 -13.90
N TYR A 165 15.42 -2.16 -12.73
CA TYR A 165 14.50 -3.28 -12.57
C TYR A 165 13.23 -3.14 -13.42
N LEU A 166 12.57 -1.97 -13.37
CA LEU A 166 11.34 -1.71 -14.11
C LEU A 166 11.59 -1.65 -15.64
N GLU A 167 12.73 -1.15 -16.07
CA GLU A 167 13.14 -1.17 -17.48
C GLU A 167 13.33 -2.60 -17.97
N LYS A 168 14.06 -3.42 -17.20
CA LYS A 168 14.37 -4.80 -17.56
C LYS A 168 13.14 -5.69 -17.63
N TYR A 169 12.23 -5.58 -16.66
CA TYR A 169 11.13 -6.54 -16.51
C TYR A 169 9.76 -6.00 -16.95
N TYR A 170 9.58 -4.68 -16.97
CA TYR A 170 8.29 -4.04 -17.31
C TYR A 170 8.38 -3.18 -18.58
N ASN A 171 9.54 -3.15 -19.25
CA ASN A 171 9.82 -2.32 -20.42
C ASN A 171 9.46 -0.83 -20.21
N MET A 172 9.58 -0.36 -18.96
CA MET A 172 9.23 0.99 -18.57
C MET A 172 10.38 1.95 -18.84
N LYS A 173 10.44 2.49 -20.06
CA LYS A 173 11.49 3.45 -20.47
C LYS A 173 11.65 4.61 -19.48
N GLU A 174 12.90 5.00 -19.23
CA GLU A 174 13.32 6.15 -18.39
C GLU A 174 12.52 7.45 -18.63
N GLU A 175 12.12 7.74 -19.88
CA GLU A 175 11.33 8.94 -20.21
C GLU A 175 9.93 8.96 -19.57
N LYS A 176 9.38 7.78 -19.23
CA LYS A 176 8.13 7.62 -18.48
C LYS A 176 8.37 7.64 -16.96
N ILE A 177 9.59 7.36 -16.54
CA ILE A 177 10.08 7.41 -15.16
C ILE A 177 11.05 8.59 -15.04
N LYS A 178 10.64 9.81 -15.40
CA LYS A 178 11.56 10.95 -15.32
C LYS A 178 12.00 11.16 -13.89
N MET A 179 13.28 10.87 -13.64
CA MET A 179 14.03 11.20 -12.45
C MET A 179 13.71 12.64 -12.03
N SER A 180 13.13 12.83 -10.84
CA SER A 180 13.33 14.08 -10.10
C SER A 180 14.75 14.04 -9.53
N LYS A 181 15.77 14.11 -10.40
CA LYS A 181 17.15 14.34 -9.95
C LYS A 181 17.39 15.80 -9.57
N SER A 182 16.40 16.69 -9.70
CA SER A 182 16.49 18.06 -9.22
C SER A 182 15.27 18.46 -8.40
N ASN A 183 15.50 19.41 -7.49
CA ASN A 183 14.52 20.15 -6.68
C ASN A 183 13.48 20.95 -7.50
N ASP A 184 13.20 20.58 -8.75
CA ASP A 184 12.33 21.37 -9.63
C ASP A 184 10.96 20.72 -9.78
N PHE A 185 9.98 21.39 -9.18
CA PHE A 185 8.54 21.19 -9.34
C PHE A 185 8.05 21.58 -10.75
N GLU A 186 8.72 21.18 -11.83
CA GLU A 186 8.23 21.42 -13.19
C GLU A 186 7.82 20.13 -13.92
N LEU A 187 6.53 19.87 -13.79
CA LEU A 187 5.77 18.86 -14.50
C LEU A 187 5.80 19.08 -16.02
N LYS A 188 6.43 18.18 -16.77
CA LYS A 188 6.07 17.93 -18.18
C LYS A 188 5.47 16.54 -18.31
N VAL A 189 4.16 16.54 -18.59
CA VAL A 189 3.34 15.38 -18.92
C VAL A 189 3.85 14.77 -20.23
N VAL A 190 4.09 13.46 -20.23
CA VAL A 190 4.09 12.66 -21.46
C VAL A 190 2.93 11.68 -21.36
N ASN A 191 2.11 11.70 -22.41
CA ASN A 191 0.78 11.13 -22.56
C ASN A 191 0.72 9.59 -22.46
N ASP A 192 -0.50 9.14 -22.18
CA ASP A 192 -0.99 7.79 -21.95
C ASP A 192 -0.62 6.75 -23.03
N GLN A 193 -0.32 5.53 -22.55
CA GLN A 193 -0.89 4.23 -22.95
C GLN A 193 0.07 3.11 -22.51
N TRP A 194 -0.39 2.16 -21.68
CA TRP A 194 0.25 0.84 -21.56
C TRP A 194 -0.65 -0.24 -20.91
N PRO A 195 -0.85 -1.39 -21.57
CA PRO A 195 -1.07 -2.69 -20.93
C PRO A 195 0.19 -3.57 -21.03
N ILE A 196 0.47 -4.38 -20.01
CA ILE A 196 1.48 -5.47 -20.06
C ILE A 196 0.74 -6.77 -20.41
N SER A 197 1.38 -7.68 -21.16
CA SER A 197 0.83 -9.03 -21.38
C SER A 197 1.03 -9.90 -20.13
N GLN A 198 0.02 -10.67 -19.74
CA GLN A 198 0.04 -11.63 -18.64
C GLN A 198 1.26 -12.58 -18.69
N THR A 199 1.74 -12.88 -19.90
CA THR A 199 2.90 -13.73 -20.16
C THR A 199 4.19 -13.22 -19.48
N ALA A 200 4.44 -11.91 -19.47
CA ALA A 200 5.65 -11.36 -18.85
C ALA A 200 5.63 -11.47 -17.31
N ILE A 201 4.43 -11.44 -16.71
CA ILE A 201 4.23 -11.63 -15.27
C ILE A 201 4.50 -13.09 -14.90
N ASP A 202 3.97 -14.02 -15.70
CA ASP A 202 4.09 -15.46 -15.43
C ASP A 202 5.55 -15.95 -15.54
N GLU A 203 6.31 -15.44 -16.51
CA GLU A 203 7.75 -15.75 -16.67
C GLU A 203 8.60 -15.30 -15.47
N LEU A 204 8.32 -14.11 -14.92
CA LEU A 204 9.02 -13.58 -13.74
C LEU A 204 8.73 -14.40 -12.47
N LEU A 205 7.47 -14.80 -12.27
CA LEU A 205 7.09 -15.66 -11.15
C LEU A 205 7.78 -17.03 -11.23
N GLU A 206 8.01 -17.54 -12.44
CA GLU A 206 8.74 -18.78 -12.67
C GLU A 206 10.24 -18.65 -12.35
N GLU A 207 10.91 -17.58 -12.75
CA GLU A 207 12.32 -17.34 -12.42
C GLU A 207 12.57 -17.20 -10.92
N LEU A 208 11.69 -16.50 -10.20
CA LEU A 208 11.78 -16.33 -8.75
C LEU A 208 11.48 -17.62 -7.97
N SER A 209 10.75 -18.56 -8.58
CA SER A 209 10.52 -19.88 -7.98
C SER A 209 11.76 -20.80 -8.06
N LYS A 210 12.65 -20.55 -9.03
CA LYS A 210 13.87 -21.35 -9.28
C LYS A 210 15.07 -20.94 -8.41
N THR A 211 14.97 -19.81 -7.70
CA THR A 211 16.02 -19.25 -6.84
C THR A 211 15.86 -19.56 -5.34
N ARG A 212 15.07 -20.58 -4.99
CA ARG A 212 14.96 -21.12 -3.62
C ARG A 212 15.76 -22.40 -3.41
#